data_AF-A0A930QML5-F1
#
_entry.id   AF-A0A930QML5-F1
#
_cell.length_a   1.000
_cell.length_b   1.000
_cell.length_c   1.000
_cell.angle_alpha   90.00
_cell.angle_beta   90.00
_cell.angle_gamma   90.00
#
_symmetry.space_group_name_H-M   'P 1'
#
loop_
_entity.id
_entity.type
_entity.pdbx_description
1 polymer ?
#
loop_
_entity_poly.entity_id
_entity_poly.type
_entity_poly.pdbx_seq_one_letter_code
_entity_poly.pdbx_strand_id
1 'polypeptide(L)'
;RTHAGGIPSLVWSLFYLLHDAWHYGVGVPPILSIPGILFFGNAKYQLYFMVILIWFYLLMPLWRILLRRMTLPLLMGILAVQIAFDYWSSFDTAFNLYVYGLPEGTLWRALLFYRLNYWVVHYVFIFLLGGYIALHWEAFRTWMLRRTGQLYAFGILSLLALLAWYYKLLLVDGYTPLEGIYTAHQLSPLGIFYTIGASLALFAFFTRLGTENPLGHAFQILGKHSYFIYLAHPIAITYLLAVLHRTGHVLTAPLALAMYAATLLLTLCGAVVMRRIGERIPLVNELTIGMKAKK
;
A
#
# COMPACT_ATOMS: atom_id res chain seq x y z
N ARG A 1 5.48 12.86 17.21
CA ARG A 1 5.09 12.50 15.82
C ARG A 1 5.00 10.98 15.60
N THR A 2 5.61 10.15 16.46
CA THR A 2 5.44 8.68 16.52
C THR A 2 4.01 8.20 16.82
N HIS A 3 3.16 9.05 17.38
CA HIS A 3 1.77 8.70 17.74
C HIS A 3 0.81 8.55 16.55
N ALA A 4 1.09 9.14 15.39
CA ALA A 4 0.11 9.20 14.29
C ALA A 4 -0.08 7.87 13.54
N GLY A 5 0.89 6.94 13.62
CA GLY A 5 0.81 5.63 12.95
C GLY A 5 0.84 4.42 13.91
N GLY A 6 1.50 4.55 15.07
CA GLY A 6 1.65 3.43 15.99
C GLY A 6 0.34 3.00 16.67
N ILE A 7 -0.47 3.97 17.12
CA ILE A 7 -1.74 3.68 17.81
C ILE A 7 -2.75 3.04 16.85
N PRO A 8 -3.02 3.60 15.65
CA PRO A 8 -3.91 2.94 14.69
C PRO A 8 -3.42 1.54 14.31
N SER A 9 -2.12 1.35 14.09
CA SER A 9 -1.57 0.03 13.76
C SER A 9 -1.91 -1.02 14.82
N LEU A 10 -1.73 -0.69 16.10
CA LEU A 10 -2.06 -1.58 17.22
C LEU A 10 -3.57 -1.85 17.32
N VAL A 11 -4.39 -0.80 17.28
CA VAL A 11 -5.85 -0.89 17.43
C VAL A 11 -6.44 -1.74 16.31
N TRP A 12 -6.07 -1.47 15.07
CA TRP A 12 -6.57 -2.23 13.92
C TRP A 12 -6.04 -3.66 13.91
N SER A 13 -4.79 -3.89 14.29
CA SER A 13 -4.26 -5.25 14.42
C SER A 13 -5.07 -6.07 15.43
N LEU A 14 -5.30 -5.54 16.63
CA LEU A 14 -6.09 -6.21 17.66
C LEU A 14 -7.55 -6.42 17.21
N PHE A 15 -8.15 -5.41 16.58
CA PHE A 15 -9.49 -5.53 16.00
C PHE A 15 -9.56 -6.69 15.01
N TYR A 16 -8.61 -6.80 14.08
CA TYR A 16 -8.62 -7.87 13.07
C TYR A 16 -8.38 -9.25 13.67
N LEU A 17 -7.51 -9.36 14.67
CA LEU A 17 -7.31 -10.63 15.38
C LEU A 17 -8.59 -11.12 16.05
N LEU A 18 -9.33 -10.22 16.72
CA LEU A 18 -10.60 -10.56 17.35
C LEU A 18 -11.71 -10.83 16.32
N HIS A 19 -11.79 -10.00 15.30
CA HIS A 19 -12.77 -10.14 14.22
C HIS A 19 -12.62 -11.46 13.48
N ASP A 20 -11.41 -11.81 13.06
CA ASP A 20 -11.16 -13.04 12.30
C ASP A 20 -11.29 -14.29 13.19
N ALA A 21 -10.89 -14.20 14.47
CA ALA A 21 -11.13 -15.26 15.46
C ALA A 21 -12.63 -15.59 15.61
N TRP A 22 -13.47 -14.55 15.68
CA TRP A 22 -14.93 -14.71 15.78
C TRP A 22 -15.56 -15.15 14.44
N HIS A 23 -15.18 -14.50 13.33
CA HIS A 23 -15.80 -14.72 12.03
C HIS A 23 -15.48 -16.10 11.44
N TYR A 24 -14.24 -16.56 11.57
CA TYR A 24 -13.79 -17.85 11.04
C TYR A 24 -13.82 -18.98 12.08
N GLY A 25 -14.09 -18.68 13.35
CA GLY A 25 -14.11 -19.67 14.43
C GLY A 25 -12.74 -20.27 14.77
N VAL A 26 -11.65 -19.60 14.40
CA VAL A 26 -10.27 -20.09 14.56
C VAL A 26 -9.66 -19.81 15.93
N GLY A 27 -10.37 -19.07 16.79
CA GLY A 27 -9.88 -18.68 18.12
C GLY A 27 -8.83 -17.56 18.09
N VAL A 28 -8.50 -17.00 19.26
CA VAL A 28 -7.49 -15.94 19.39
C VAL A 28 -6.09 -16.56 19.34
N PRO A 29 -5.14 -15.98 18.57
CA PRO A 29 -3.79 -16.53 18.50
C PRO A 29 -3.09 -16.54 19.87
N PRO A 30 -2.13 -17.45 20.11
CA PRO A 30 -1.38 -17.51 21.36
C PRO A 30 -0.73 -16.16 21.71
N ILE A 31 -0.76 -15.77 22.98
CA ILE A 31 -0.23 -14.47 23.45
C ILE A 31 1.24 -14.25 23.02
N LEU A 32 2.04 -15.32 23.02
CA LEU A 32 3.45 -15.28 22.61
C LEU A 32 3.66 -14.93 21.13
N SER A 33 2.66 -15.13 20.28
CA SER A 33 2.74 -14.80 18.84
C SER A 33 2.36 -13.35 18.53
N ILE A 34 1.64 -12.68 19.43
CA ILE A 34 1.13 -11.31 19.23
C ILE A 34 2.27 -10.32 18.90
N PRO A 35 3.41 -10.30 19.60
CA PRO A 35 4.51 -9.39 19.25
C PRO A 35 5.01 -9.59 17.80
N GLY A 36 5.12 -10.85 17.34
CA GLY A 36 5.51 -11.17 15.98
C GLY A 36 4.46 -10.70 14.96
N ILE A 37 3.18 -10.93 15.24
CA ILE A 37 2.07 -10.48 14.38
C ILE A 37 2.09 -8.95 14.22
N LEU A 38 2.31 -8.22 15.31
CA LEU A 38 2.37 -6.75 15.30
C LEU A 38 3.63 -6.25 14.58
N PHE A 39 4.78 -6.89 14.81
CA PHE A 39 6.04 -6.51 14.18
C PHE A 39 6.02 -6.70 12.67
N PHE A 40 5.45 -7.81 12.18
CA PHE A 40 5.36 -8.10 10.75
C PHE A 40 4.09 -7.55 10.09
N GLY A 41 3.11 -7.05 10.86
CA GLY A 41 1.86 -6.53 10.32
C GLY A 41 0.95 -7.61 9.75
N ASN A 42 1.03 -8.82 10.30
CA ASN A 42 0.35 -10.02 9.78
C ASN A 42 -1.10 -10.18 10.26
N ALA A 43 -1.63 -9.23 11.05
CA ALA A 43 -3.02 -9.30 11.52
C ALA A 43 -4.03 -9.20 10.38
N LYS A 44 -3.71 -8.47 9.30
CA LYS A 44 -4.46 -8.44 8.05
C LYS A 44 -3.55 -7.97 6.90
N TYR A 45 -3.82 -8.40 5.67
CA TYR A 45 -2.90 -8.22 4.53
C TYR A 45 -2.51 -6.78 4.21
N GLN A 46 -3.25 -5.77 4.66
CA GLN A 46 -2.94 -4.36 4.43
C GLN A 46 -2.15 -3.73 5.59
N LEU A 47 -2.08 -4.37 6.76
CA LEU A 47 -1.46 -3.76 7.93
C LEU A 47 0.07 -3.72 7.87
N TYR A 48 0.71 -4.55 7.05
CA TYR A 48 2.16 -4.47 6.83
C TYR A 48 2.60 -3.09 6.32
N PHE A 49 1.76 -2.38 5.54
CA PHE A 49 2.09 -1.03 5.10
C PHE A 49 2.20 -0.05 6.27
N MET A 50 1.41 -0.24 7.34
CA MET A 50 1.54 0.56 8.56
C MET A 50 2.87 0.30 9.26
N VAL A 51 3.32 -0.95 9.29
CA VAL A 51 4.64 -1.33 9.80
C VAL A 51 5.74 -0.63 8.99
N ILE A 52 5.68 -0.70 7.65
CA ILE A 52 6.64 -0.01 6.78
C ILE A 52 6.71 1.48 7.11
N LEU A 53 5.57 2.16 7.27
CA LEU A 53 5.53 3.59 7.62
C LEU A 53 6.20 3.88 8.96
N ILE A 54 6.01 3.02 9.97
CA ILE A 54 6.68 3.16 11.27
C ILE A 54 8.20 3.14 11.07
N TRP A 55 8.73 2.19 10.28
CA TRP A 55 10.16 2.12 9.96
C TRP A 55 10.66 3.36 9.20
N PHE A 56 9.90 3.86 8.23
CA PHE A 56 10.24 5.12 7.56
C PHE A 56 10.31 6.30 8.54
N TYR A 57 9.37 6.40 9.50
CA TYR A 57 9.39 7.46 10.51
C TYR A 57 10.54 7.32 11.50
N LEU A 58 10.89 6.10 11.92
CA LEU A 58 12.05 5.84 12.78
C LEU A 58 13.35 6.28 12.11
N LEU A 59 13.47 5.99 10.81
CA LEU A 59 14.63 6.34 9.99
C LEU A 59 14.59 7.79 9.44
N MET A 60 13.64 8.62 9.87
CA MET A 60 13.50 10.01 9.43
C MET A 60 14.79 10.85 9.55
N PRO A 61 15.62 10.74 10.60
CA PRO A 61 16.89 11.47 10.67
C PRO A 61 17.81 11.17 9.49
N LEU A 62 17.91 9.89 9.10
CA LEU A 62 18.71 9.43 7.95
C LEU A 62 18.16 10.02 6.64
N TRP A 63 16.84 9.95 6.44
CA TRP A 63 16.21 10.47 5.22
C TRP A 63 16.38 11.97 5.07
N ARG A 64 16.36 12.74 6.17
CA ARG A 64 16.63 14.19 6.12
C ARG A 64 18.06 14.48 5.67
N ILE A 65 19.04 13.71 6.13
CA ILE A 65 20.44 13.87 5.73
C ILE A 65 20.59 13.57 4.23
N LEU A 66 19.98 12.47 3.78
CA LEU A 66 20.02 12.05 2.38
C LEU A 66 19.32 13.05 1.45
N LEU A 67 18.13 13.53 1.82
CA LEU A 67 17.36 14.52 1.05
C LEU A 67 18.10 15.86 0.89
N ARG A 68 18.86 16.30 1.91
CA ARG A 68 19.66 17.54 1.83
C ARG A 68 20.76 17.49 0.76
N ARG A 69 21.24 16.30 0.43
CA ARG A 69 22.27 16.08 -0.59
C ARG A 69 21.70 15.49 -1.88
N MET A 70 20.38 15.37 -1.97
CA MET A 70 19.73 14.66 -3.06
C MET A 70 19.86 15.46 -4.35
N THR A 71 20.34 14.78 -5.39
CA THR A 71 20.36 15.28 -6.76
C THR A 71 19.66 14.27 -7.66
N LEU A 72 19.23 14.69 -8.84
CA LEU A 72 18.58 13.78 -9.78
C LEU A 72 19.46 12.55 -10.13
N PRO A 73 20.77 12.68 -10.41
CA PRO A 73 21.63 11.51 -10.63
C PRO A 73 21.70 10.55 -9.43
N LEU A 74 21.76 11.08 -8.20
CA LEU A 74 21.74 10.25 -7.00
C LEU A 74 20.41 9.49 -6.86
N LEU A 75 19.30 10.16 -7.15
CA LEU A 75 17.97 9.55 -7.12
C LEU A 75 17.85 8.43 -8.17
N MET A 76 18.42 8.61 -9.36
CA MET A 76 18.50 7.57 -10.39
C MET A 76 19.42 6.40 -9.98
N GLY A 77 20.54 6.69 -9.29
CA GLY A 77 21.39 5.65 -8.70
C GLY A 77 20.65 4.83 -7.64
N ILE A 78 19.88 5.49 -6.78
CA ILE A 78 19.02 4.84 -5.78
C ILE A 78 17.94 3.99 -6.46
N LEU A 79 17.35 4.45 -7.57
CA LEU A 79 16.41 3.66 -8.36
C LEU A 79 17.06 2.37 -8.86
N ALA A 80 18.25 2.47 -9.44
CA ALA A 80 18.97 1.31 -9.97
C ALA A 80 19.31 0.29 -8.87
N VAL A 81 19.79 0.77 -7.72
CA VAL A 81 20.05 -0.09 -6.55
C VAL A 81 18.77 -0.73 -6.04
N GLN A 82 17.67 0.02 -5.95
CA GLN A 82 16.39 -0.53 -5.52
C GLN A 82 15.90 -1.60 -6.50
N ILE A 83 15.93 -1.36 -7.82
CA ILE A 83 15.53 -2.35 -8.83
C ILE A 83 16.38 -3.62 -8.69
N ALA A 84 17.69 -3.50 -8.53
CA ALA A 84 18.58 -4.65 -8.35
C ALA A 84 18.27 -5.43 -7.06
N PHE A 85 18.03 -4.71 -5.96
CA PHE A 85 17.69 -5.29 -4.67
C PHE A 85 16.32 -5.99 -4.69
N ASP A 86 15.32 -5.36 -5.29
CA ASP A 86 13.97 -5.92 -5.43
C ASP A 86 13.98 -7.13 -6.36
N TYR A 87 14.79 -7.08 -7.42
CA TYR A 87 14.98 -8.22 -8.32
C TYR A 87 15.62 -9.41 -7.59
N TRP A 88 16.73 -9.18 -6.88
CA TRP A 88 17.36 -10.22 -6.07
C TRP A 88 16.39 -10.77 -5.02
N SER A 89 15.78 -9.91 -4.22
CA SER A 89 14.88 -10.33 -3.15
C SER A 89 13.68 -11.13 -3.66
N SER A 90 13.11 -10.77 -4.83
CA SER A 90 11.87 -11.37 -5.32
C SER A 90 12.07 -12.54 -6.27
N PHE A 91 13.17 -12.55 -7.05
CA PHE A 91 13.37 -13.52 -8.14
C PHE A 91 14.59 -14.44 -7.94
N ASP A 92 15.46 -14.20 -6.95
CA ASP A 92 16.60 -15.10 -6.72
C ASP A 92 16.12 -16.45 -6.14
N THR A 93 16.25 -17.51 -6.95
CA THR A 93 15.78 -18.85 -6.58
C THR A 93 16.53 -19.41 -5.39
N ALA A 94 17.86 -19.24 -5.33
CA ALA A 94 18.69 -19.81 -4.27
C ALA A 94 18.33 -19.21 -2.89
N PHE A 95 18.18 -17.89 -2.84
CA PHE A 95 17.76 -17.17 -1.65
C PHE A 95 16.34 -17.57 -1.22
N ASN A 96 15.37 -17.61 -2.14
CA ASN A 96 14.00 -17.95 -1.78
C ASN A 96 13.87 -19.42 -1.32
N LEU A 97 14.54 -20.36 -2.00
CA LEU A 97 14.59 -21.77 -1.55
C LEU A 97 15.24 -21.91 -0.17
N TYR A 98 16.31 -21.16 0.10
CA TYR A 98 16.91 -21.10 1.43
C TYR A 98 15.89 -20.63 2.49
N VAL A 99 15.18 -19.53 2.24
CA VAL A 99 14.17 -19.00 3.18
C VAL A 99 13.03 -20.00 3.42
N TYR A 100 12.52 -20.63 2.37
CA TYR A 100 11.45 -21.62 2.49
C TYR A 100 11.92 -22.92 3.16
N GLY A 101 13.19 -23.28 3.01
CA GLY A 101 13.80 -24.45 3.64
C GLY A 101 14.11 -24.28 5.14
N LEU A 102 14.00 -23.06 5.68
CA LEU A 102 14.21 -22.83 7.12
C LEU A 102 13.10 -23.46 7.97
N PRO A 103 13.40 -23.94 9.19
CA PRO A 103 12.41 -24.57 10.06
C PRO A 103 11.26 -23.61 10.42
N GLU A 104 10.05 -24.15 10.45
CA GLU A 104 8.85 -23.42 10.88
C GLU A 104 8.95 -22.96 12.33
N GLY A 105 8.31 -21.83 12.64
CA GLY A 105 8.32 -21.24 13.98
C GLY A 105 9.63 -20.54 14.36
N THR A 106 10.68 -20.58 13.53
CA THR A 106 11.93 -19.87 13.82
C THR A 106 11.83 -18.38 13.53
N LEU A 107 12.38 -17.55 14.42
CA LEU A 107 12.47 -16.10 14.22
C LEU A 107 13.23 -15.75 12.94
N TRP A 108 14.30 -16.50 12.64
CA TRP A 108 15.11 -16.28 11.45
C TRP A 108 14.31 -16.46 10.15
N ARG A 109 13.50 -17.53 10.06
CA ARG A 109 12.57 -17.69 8.93
C ARG A 109 11.61 -16.53 8.86
N ALA A 110 11.00 -16.13 9.97
CA ALA A 110 10.04 -15.03 9.98
C ALA A 110 10.64 -13.71 9.49
N LEU A 111 11.86 -13.38 9.93
CA LEU A 111 12.57 -12.16 9.53
C LEU A 111 12.84 -12.10 8.02
N LEU A 112 13.23 -13.22 7.40
CA LEU A 112 13.49 -13.27 5.97
C LEU A 112 12.20 -13.42 5.15
N PHE A 113 11.24 -14.20 5.63
CA PHE A 113 9.98 -14.43 4.94
C PHE A 113 9.13 -13.16 4.84
N TYR A 114 9.01 -12.41 5.93
CA TYR A 114 8.26 -11.14 5.99
C TYR A 114 9.12 -9.91 5.67
N ARG A 115 10.27 -10.07 5.01
CA ARG A 115 11.20 -8.97 4.71
C ARG A 115 10.55 -7.78 3.99
N LEU A 116 9.59 -8.04 3.08
CA LEU A 116 8.84 -6.99 2.38
C LEU A 116 8.03 -6.07 3.32
N ASN A 117 7.73 -6.53 4.54
CA ASN A 117 6.88 -5.83 5.51
C ASN A 117 7.64 -4.79 6.33
N TYR A 118 8.98 -4.79 6.31
CA TYR A 118 9.77 -3.87 7.13
C TYR A 118 11.10 -3.44 6.51
N TRP A 119 11.62 -4.14 5.50
CA TRP A 119 12.80 -3.68 4.75
C TRP A 119 12.43 -2.48 3.89
N VAL A 120 12.68 -1.29 4.44
CA VAL A 120 12.42 0.00 3.78
C VAL A 120 13.13 0.15 2.44
N VAL A 121 14.21 -0.59 2.20
CA VAL A 121 15.00 -0.56 0.96
C VAL A 121 14.12 -0.82 -0.27
N HIS A 122 13.10 -1.67 -0.17
CA HIS A 122 12.12 -1.94 -1.23
C HIS A 122 11.29 -0.72 -1.66
N TYR A 123 11.28 0.35 -0.86
CA TYR A 123 10.42 1.52 -1.06
C TYR A 123 11.17 2.85 -0.95
N VAL A 124 12.50 2.81 -0.79
CA VAL A 124 13.32 4.00 -0.52
C VAL A 124 13.24 5.02 -1.67
N PHE A 125 13.27 4.55 -2.92
CA PHE A 125 13.23 5.43 -4.09
C PHE A 125 11.96 6.28 -4.13
N ILE A 126 10.77 5.66 -4.05
CA ILE A 126 9.51 6.39 -4.18
C ILE A 126 9.31 7.39 -3.03
N PHE A 127 9.76 7.02 -1.82
CA PHE A 127 9.74 7.90 -0.66
C PHE A 127 10.65 9.13 -0.86
N LEU A 128 11.89 8.90 -1.29
CA LEU A 128 12.85 9.98 -1.54
C LEU A 128 12.49 10.84 -2.75
N LEU A 129 11.90 10.25 -3.79
CA LEU A 129 11.34 10.97 -4.93
C LEU A 129 10.26 11.94 -4.47
N GLY A 130 9.33 11.48 -3.62
CA GLY A 130 8.32 12.35 -3.01
C GLY A 130 8.93 13.48 -2.18
N GLY A 131 9.93 13.19 -1.35
CA GLY A 131 10.66 14.19 -0.58
C GLY A 131 11.42 15.21 -1.45
N TYR A 132 12.07 14.75 -2.52
CA TYR A 132 12.78 15.59 -3.48
C TYR A 132 11.82 16.51 -4.23
N ILE A 133 10.71 15.97 -4.74
CA ILE A 133 9.66 16.75 -5.39
C ILE A 133 9.10 17.81 -4.44
N ALA A 134 8.88 17.48 -3.17
CA ALA A 134 8.38 18.42 -2.17
C ALA A 134 9.35 19.59 -1.93
N LEU A 135 10.66 19.34 -1.90
CA LEU A 135 11.69 20.38 -1.76
C LEU A 135 11.80 21.28 -3.00
N HIS A 136 11.48 20.75 -4.18
CA HIS A 136 11.56 21.45 -5.47
C HIS A 136 10.17 21.69 -6.09
N TRP A 137 9.15 21.91 -5.26
CA TRP A 137 7.76 21.89 -5.65
C TRP A 137 7.42 22.82 -6.83
N GLU A 138 7.86 24.07 -6.77
CA GLU A 138 7.54 25.08 -7.80
C GLU A 138 8.11 24.71 -9.17
N ALA A 139 9.37 24.24 -9.18
CA ALA A 139 10.06 23.78 -10.38
C ALA A 139 9.37 22.52 -10.95
N PHE A 140 9.06 21.55 -10.09
CA PHE A 140 8.36 20.33 -10.49
C PHE A 140 6.98 20.64 -11.06
N ARG A 141 6.18 21.48 -10.39
CA ARG A 141 4.83 21.86 -10.84
C ARG A 141 4.88 22.48 -12.22
N THR A 142 5.80 23.40 -12.47
CA THR A 142 5.96 24.07 -13.77
C THR A 142 6.37 23.08 -14.86
N TRP A 143 7.33 22.20 -14.57
CA TRP A 143 7.77 21.15 -15.49
C TRP A 143 6.64 20.17 -15.82
N MET A 144 5.94 19.70 -14.80
CA MET A 144 4.84 18.74 -14.90
C MET A 144 3.70 19.29 -15.77
N LEU A 145 3.26 20.53 -15.51
CA LEU A 145 2.19 21.16 -16.30
C LEU A 145 2.55 21.25 -17.79
N ARG A 146 3.81 21.61 -18.11
CA ARG A 146 4.32 21.67 -19.49
C ARG A 146 4.46 20.29 -20.16
N ARG A 147 4.68 19.23 -19.38
CA ARG A 147 4.96 17.86 -19.86
C ARG A 147 3.84 16.86 -19.58
N THR A 148 2.64 17.32 -19.22
CA THR A 148 1.52 16.45 -18.82
C THR A 148 1.24 15.32 -19.82
N GLY A 149 1.23 15.62 -21.13
CA GLY A 149 1.00 14.60 -22.16
C GLY A 149 2.07 13.49 -22.16
N GLN A 150 3.33 13.85 -21.89
CA GLN A 150 4.42 12.88 -21.77
C GLN A 150 4.30 12.05 -20.49
N LEU A 151 3.83 12.64 -19.39
CA LEU A 151 3.57 11.90 -18.15
C LEU A 151 2.44 10.88 -18.33
N TYR A 152 1.36 11.25 -19.03
CA TYR A 152 0.30 10.31 -19.37
C TYR A 152 0.78 9.21 -20.31
N ALA A 153 1.54 9.57 -21.36
CA ALA A 153 2.14 8.59 -22.25
C ALA A 153 3.04 7.61 -21.48
N PHE A 154 3.89 8.10 -20.58
CA PHE A 154 4.74 7.26 -19.73
C PHE A 154 3.92 6.35 -18.81
N GLY A 155 2.87 6.86 -18.16
CA GLY A 155 1.96 6.05 -17.34
C GLY A 155 1.24 4.96 -18.14
N ILE A 156 0.76 5.27 -19.34
CA ILE A 156 0.08 4.31 -20.22
C ILE A 156 1.08 3.28 -20.77
N LEU A 157 2.24 3.71 -21.27
CA LEU A 157 3.25 2.81 -21.82
C LEU A 157 3.80 1.85 -20.75
N SER A 158 4.05 2.34 -19.53
CA SER A 158 4.47 1.48 -18.42
C SER A 158 3.39 0.49 -17.99
N LEU A 159 2.11 0.90 -18.00
CA LEU A 159 0.98 -0.01 -17.77
C LEU A 159 0.90 -1.09 -18.86
N LEU A 160 0.97 -0.70 -20.13
CA LEU A 160 0.94 -1.63 -21.26
C LEU A 160 2.10 -2.61 -21.22
N ALA A 161 3.31 -2.17 -20.85
CA ALA A 161 4.47 -3.03 -20.69
C ALA A 161 4.25 -4.06 -19.56
N LEU A 162 3.75 -3.62 -18.40
CA LEU A 162 3.44 -4.52 -17.29
C LEU A 162 2.35 -5.53 -17.64
N LEU A 163 1.27 -5.09 -18.31
CA LEU A 163 0.19 -5.96 -18.77
C LEU A 163 0.66 -6.95 -19.83
N ALA A 164 1.47 -6.49 -20.80
CA ALA A 164 2.03 -7.35 -21.83
C ALA A 164 2.90 -8.46 -21.20
N TRP A 165 3.71 -8.12 -20.20
CA TRP A 165 4.48 -9.11 -19.46
C TRP A 165 3.59 -10.07 -18.67
N TYR A 166 2.58 -9.56 -17.96
CA TYR A 166 1.61 -10.39 -17.25
C TYR A 166 0.93 -11.40 -18.18
N TYR A 167 0.40 -10.96 -19.33
CA TYR A 167 -0.25 -11.85 -20.28
C TYR A 167 0.74 -12.80 -20.97
N LYS A 168 2.00 -12.41 -21.15
CA LYS A 168 3.05 -13.32 -21.63
C LYS A 168 3.28 -14.47 -20.62
N LEU A 169 3.32 -14.18 -19.32
CA LEU A 169 3.45 -15.21 -18.28
C LEU A 169 2.31 -16.24 -18.37
N LEU A 170 1.08 -15.77 -18.53
CA LEU A 170 -0.11 -16.63 -18.58
C LEU A 170 -0.22 -17.43 -19.89
N LEU A 171 -0.10 -16.73 -21.03
CA LEU A 171 -0.43 -17.30 -22.34
C LEU A 171 0.75 -18.03 -22.99
N VAL A 172 1.98 -17.73 -22.60
CA VAL A 172 3.19 -18.29 -23.20
C VAL A 172 3.96 -19.16 -22.19
N ASP A 173 4.16 -18.67 -20.96
CA ASP A 173 4.96 -19.41 -19.96
C ASP A 173 4.13 -20.40 -19.13
N GLY A 174 2.80 -20.43 -19.33
CA GLY A 174 1.90 -21.38 -18.66
C GLY A 174 1.61 -21.06 -17.20
N TYR A 175 1.85 -19.83 -16.75
CA TYR A 175 1.59 -19.43 -15.36
C TYR A 175 0.09 -19.39 -15.10
N THR A 176 -0.32 -19.84 -13.92
CA THR A 176 -1.65 -19.56 -13.40
C THR A 176 -1.84 -18.05 -13.17
N PRO A 177 -3.08 -17.53 -13.13
CA PRO A 177 -3.32 -16.12 -12.80
C PRO A 177 -2.68 -15.68 -11.48
N LEU A 178 -2.62 -16.58 -10.49
CA LEU A 178 -2.03 -16.32 -9.18
C LEU A 178 -0.51 -16.15 -9.27
N GLU A 179 0.18 -17.09 -9.92
CA GLU A 179 1.64 -17.01 -10.16
C GLU A 179 2.00 -15.78 -10.98
N GLY A 180 1.18 -15.46 -11.99
CA GLY A 180 1.34 -14.26 -12.81
C GLY A 180 1.28 -12.98 -11.99
N ILE A 181 0.33 -12.84 -11.06
CA ILE A 181 0.22 -11.66 -10.18
C ILE A 181 1.39 -11.58 -9.19
N TYR A 182 1.83 -12.72 -8.65
CA TYR A 182 3.00 -12.76 -7.76
C TYR A 182 4.31 -12.44 -8.46
N THR A 183 4.39 -12.66 -9.78
CA THR A 183 5.58 -12.37 -10.59
C THR A 183 5.54 -10.96 -11.17
N ALA A 184 4.41 -10.52 -11.72
CA ALA A 184 4.19 -9.17 -12.25
C ALA A 184 3.70 -8.19 -11.17
N HIS A 185 4.32 -8.24 -9.99
CA HIS A 185 3.95 -7.41 -8.83
C HIS A 185 4.61 -6.02 -8.86
N GLN A 186 4.20 -5.13 -7.95
CA GLN A 186 4.67 -3.74 -7.90
C GLN A 186 6.19 -3.54 -7.69
N LEU A 187 6.89 -4.52 -7.10
CA LEU A 187 8.35 -4.45 -6.87
C LEU A 187 9.14 -5.16 -7.99
N SER A 188 8.46 -5.77 -8.96
CA SER A 188 9.13 -6.23 -10.18
C SER A 188 9.68 -5.03 -10.96
N PRO A 189 10.70 -5.20 -11.83
CA PRO A 189 11.25 -4.08 -12.59
C PRO A 189 10.19 -3.28 -13.37
N LEU A 190 9.30 -3.97 -14.10
CA LEU A 190 8.19 -3.31 -14.81
C LEU A 190 7.14 -2.72 -13.85
N GLY A 191 6.90 -3.38 -12.72
CA GLY A 191 6.03 -2.87 -11.65
C GLY A 191 6.55 -1.55 -11.05
N ILE A 192 7.86 -1.41 -10.87
CA ILE A 192 8.49 -0.18 -10.38
C ILE A 192 8.29 0.95 -11.40
N PHE A 193 8.57 0.72 -12.68
CA PHE A 193 8.34 1.73 -13.73
C PHE A 193 6.87 2.14 -13.82
N TYR A 194 5.95 1.18 -13.74
CA TYR A 194 4.52 1.46 -13.69
C TYR A 194 4.14 2.28 -12.45
N THR A 195 4.68 1.95 -11.28
CA THR A 195 4.43 2.70 -10.03
C THR A 195 4.86 4.16 -10.17
N ILE A 196 6.03 4.41 -10.76
CA ILE A 196 6.53 5.77 -11.02
C ILE A 196 5.64 6.48 -12.03
N GLY A 197 5.36 5.83 -13.17
CA GLY A 197 4.57 6.39 -14.25
C GLY A 197 3.15 6.72 -13.85
N ALA A 198 2.46 5.77 -13.20
CA ALA A 198 1.12 5.96 -12.66
C ALA A 198 1.10 7.07 -11.61
N SER A 199 2.08 7.12 -10.69
CA SER A 199 2.14 8.18 -9.68
C SER A 199 2.28 9.56 -10.32
N LEU A 200 3.21 9.75 -11.25
CA LEU A 200 3.41 11.03 -11.94
C LEU A 200 2.22 11.42 -12.80
N ALA A 201 1.62 10.47 -13.53
CA ALA A 201 0.44 10.68 -14.34
C ALA A 201 -0.78 11.06 -13.50
N LEU A 202 -1.08 10.31 -12.43
CA LEU A 202 -2.19 10.62 -11.52
C LEU A 202 -1.97 11.95 -10.81
N PHE A 203 -0.74 12.26 -10.43
CA PHE A 203 -0.40 13.53 -9.81
C PHE A 203 -0.67 14.72 -10.76
N ALA A 204 -0.29 14.59 -12.03
CA ALA A 204 -0.60 15.57 -13.06
C ALA A 204 -2.12 15.69 -13.32
N PHE A 205 -2.82 14.55 -13.36
CA PHE A 205 -4.27 14.50 -13.53
C PHE A 205 -5.00 15.24 -12.40
N PHE A 206 -4.72 14.90 -11.14
CA PHE A 206 -5.37 15.54 -10.00
C PHE A 206 -5.01 17.02 -9.86
N THR A 207 -3.77 17.41 -10.22
CA THR A 207 -3.38 18.83 -10.23
C THR A 207 -4.19 19.63 -11.26
N ARG A 208 -4.51 19.05 -12.42
CA ARG A 208 -5.31 19.70 -13.47
C ARG A 208 -6.80 19.64 -13.22
N LEU A 209 -7.29 18.56 -12.62
CA LEU A 209 -8.69 18.42 -12.23
C LEU A 209 -9.09 19.57 -11.29
N GLY A 210 -8.17 19.98 -10.40
CA GLY A 210 -8.45 21.02 -9.42
C GLY A 210 -9.52 20.60 -8.42
N THR A 211 -10.04 21.57 -7.68
CA THR A 211 -10.89 21.31 -6.51
C THR A 211 -12.23 22.03 -6.54
N GLU A 212 -12.47 22.86 -7.55
CA GLU A 212 -13.65 23.72 -7.63
C GLU A 212 -14.84 23.06 -8.34
N ASN A 213 -14.58 21.98 -9.08
CA ASN A 213 -15.64 21.22 -9.75
C ASN A 213 -16.17 20.06 -8.87
N PRO A 214 -17.40 19.58 -9.12
CA PRO A 214 -18.01 18.51 -8.33
C PRO A 214 -17.16 17.23 -8.26
N LEU A 215 -16.46 16.88 -9.34
CA LEU A 215 -15.60 15.70 -9.40
C LEU A 215 -14.37 15.86 -8.50
N GLY A 216 -13.74 17.03 -8.53
CA GLY A 216 -12.64 17.43 -7.65
C GLY A 216 -13.06 17.40 -6.19
N HIS A 217 -14.24 17.93 -5.86
CA HIS A 217 -14.81 17.83 -4.52
C HIS A 217 -15.05 16.37 -4.08
N ALA A 218 -15.56 15.51 -4.97
CA ALA A 218 -15.75 14.10 -4.66
C ALA A 218 -14.41 13.41 -4.32
N PHE A 219 -13.37 13.63 -5.13
CA PHE A 219 -12.03 13.10 -4.86
C PHE A 219 -11.40 13.69 -3.59
N GLN A 220 -11.65 14.96 -3.26
CA GLN A 220 -11.22 15.53 -1.98
C GLN A 220 -11.86 14.82 -0.80
N ILE A 221 -13.16 14.50 -0.87
CA ILE A 221 -13.85 13.75 0.19
C ILE A 221 -13.21 12.36 0.33
N LEU A 222 -12.97 11.65 -0.77
CA LEU A 222 -12.28 10.36 -0.77
C LEU A 222 -10.88 10.48 -0.14
N GLY A 223 -10.09 11.46 -0.56
CA GLY A 223 -8.76 11.72 -0.01
C GLY A 223 -8.77 12.00 1.49
N LYS A 224 -9.73 12.81 1.96
CA LYS A 224 -9.94 13.16 3.38
C LYS A 224 -10.24 11.95 4.27
N HIS A 225 -10.88 10.92 3.72
CA HIS A 225 -11.27 9.70 4.44
C HIS A 225 -10.43 8.47 4.07
N SER A 226 -9.46 8.61 3.16
CA SER A 226 -8.65 7.53 2.59
C SER A 226 -7.97 6.64 3.62
N TYR A 227 -7.46 7.21 4.73
CA TYR A 227 -6.78 6.43 5.76
C TYR A 227 -7.72 5.47 6.49
N PHE A 228 -8.95 5.89 6.82
CA PHE A 228 -9.93 4.99 7.42
C PHE A 228 -10.40 3.93 6.41
N ILE A 229 -10.67 4.36 5.17
CA ILE A 229 -11.07 3.46 4.07
C ILE A 229 -10.02 2.36 3.89
N TYR A 230 -8.74 2.75 3.86
CA TYR A 230 -7.61 1.83 3.80
C TYR A 230 -7.60 0.84 4.97
N LEU A 231 -7.91 1.27 6.18
CA LEU A 231 -7.88 0.36 7.32
C LEU A 231 -9.10 -0.56 7.38
N ALA A 232 -10.27 -0.11 6.92
CA ALA A 232 -11.55 -0.80 7.04
C ALA A 232 -11.95 -1.68 5.84
N HIS A 233 -11.37 -1.46 4.64
CA HIS A 233 -11.80 -2.15 3.42
C HIS A 233 -11.79 -3.68 3.45
N PRO A 234 -10.85 -4.39 4.13
CA PRO A 234 -10.94 -5.84 4.21
C PRO A 234 -12.22 -6.33 4.88
N ILE A 235 -12.75 -5.59 5.87
CA ILE A 235 -14.03 -5.94 6.52
C ILE A 235 -15.15 -5.93 5.46
N ALA A 236 -15.25 -4.83 4.71
CA ALA A 236 -16.26 -4.71 3.67
C ALA A 236 -16.10 -5.79 2.60
N ILE A 237 -14.87 -6.08 2.15
CA ILE A 237 -14.58 -7.17 1.21
C ILE A 237 -15.02 -8.52 1.79
N THR A 238 -14.67 -8.83 3.05
CA THR A 238 -15.04 -10.10 3.71
C THR A 238 -16.56 -10.31 3.70
N TYR A 239 -17.34 -9.31 4.13
CA TYR A 239 -18.79 -9.46 4.18
C TYR A 239 -19.45 -9.44 2.80
N LEU A 240 -18.97 -8.62 1.86
CA LEU A 240 -19.48 -8.63 0.49
C LEU A 240 -19.20 -9.97 -0.21
N LEU A 241 -17.99 -10.52 -0.05
CA LEU A 241 -17.66 -11.84 -0.58
C LEU A 241 -18.49 -12.94 0.10
N ALA A 242 -18.74 -12.86 1.40
CA ALA A 242 -19.62 -13.81 2.08
C ALA A 242 -21.05 -13.79 1.51
N VAL A 243 -21.58 -12.62 1.16
CA VAL A 243 -22.88 -12.49 0.48
C VAL A 243 -22.85 -13.08 -0.93
N LEU A 244 -21.81 -12.77 -1.72
CA LEU A 244 -21.67 -13.31 -3.07
C LEU A 244 -21.56 -14.84 -3.07
N HIS A 245 -20.79 -15.38 -2.11
CA HIS A 245 -20.63 -16.82 -1.95
C HIS A 245 -21.94 -17.50 -1.54
N ARG A 246 -22.67 -16.94 -0.57
CA ARG A 246 -23.99 -17.44 -0.15
C ARG A 246 -25.04 -17.38 -1.25
N THR A 247 -24.93 -16.41 -2.16
CA THR A 247 -25.84 -16.26 -3.30
C THR A 247 -25.40 -17.05 -4.54
N GLY A 248 -24.30 -17.81 -4.46
CA GLY A 248 -23.81 -18.66 -5.54
C GLY A 248 -23.21 -17.92 -6.73
N HIS A 249 -22.86 -16.64 -6.59
CA HIS A 249 -22.28 -15.85 -7.68
C HIS A 249 -20.77 -16.12 -7.82
N VAL A 250 -20.34 -16.37 -9.05
CA VAL A 250 -18.91 -16.43 -9.40
C VAL A 250 -18.37 -15.02 -9.60
N LEU A 251 -17.18 -14.75 -9.06
CA LEU A 251 -16.55 -13.43 -9.14
C LEU A 251 -15.99 -13.14 -10.55
N THR A 252 -16.87 -12.67 -11.44
CA THR A 252 -16.50 -12.17 -12.77
C THR A 252 -15.88 -10.77 -12.69
N ALA A 253 -15.20 -10.31 -13.75
CA ALA A 253 -14.59 -8.97 -13.74
C ALA A 253 -15.60 -7.82 -13.47
N PRO A 254 -16.80 -7.76 -14.10
CA PRO A 254 -17.78 -6.74 -13.76
C PRO A 254 -18.25 -6.81 -12.32
N LEU A 255 -18.46 -8.02 -11.79
CA LEU A 255 -18.87 -8.21 -10.41
C LEU A 255 -17.77 -7.81 -9.42
N ALA A 256 -16.50 -8.09 -9.74
CA ALA A 256 -15.36 -7.64 -8.95
C ALA A 256 -15.26 -6.11 -8.92
N LEU A 257 -15.46 -5.43 -10.06
CA LEU A 257 -15.50 -3.97 -10.11
C LEU A 257 -16.66 -3.39 -9.28
N ALA A 258 -17.85 -3.99 -9.40
CA ALA A 258 -19.01 -3.59 -8.59
C ALA A 258 -18.76 -3.80 -7.08
N MET A 259 -18.12 -4.92 -6.72
CA MET A 259 -17.72 -5.22 -5.34
C MET A 259 -16.70 -4.21 -4.81
N TYR A 260 -15.70 -3.80 -5.61
CA TYR A 260 -14.74 -2.78 -5.21
C TYR A 260 -15.40 -1.40 -5.04
N ALA A 261 -16.34 -1.04 -5.93
CA ALA A 261 -17.13 0.17 -5.78
C ALA A 261 -18.00 0.13 -4.51
N ALA A 262 -18.67 -0.99 -4.23
CA ALA A 262 -19.46 -1.18 -3.02
C ALA A 262 -18.58 -1.12 -1.76
N THR A 263 -17.40 -1.74 -1.80
CA THR A 263 -16.40 -1.68 -0.73
C THR A 263 -16.01 -0.23 -0.43
N LEU A 264 -15.70 0.55 -1.47
CA LEU A 264 -15.36 1.97 -1.33
C LEU A 264 -16.50 2.77 -0.70
N LEU A 265 -17.74 2.58 -1.16
CA LEU A 265 -18.89 3.30 -0.65
C LEU A 265 -19.20 2.94 0.81
N LEU A 266 -19.20 1.64 1.15
CA LEU A 266 -19.45 1.17 2.52
C LEU A 266 -18.40 1.69 3.50
N THR A 267 -17.13 1.62 3.12
CA THR A 267 -16.04 2.10 3.97
C THR A 267 -16.01 3.62 4.06
N LEU A 268 -16.38 4.35 3.01
CA LEU A 268 -16.53 5.81 3.05
C LEU A 268 -17.67 6.21 3.99
N CYS A 269 -18.83 5.54 3.92
CA CYS A 269 -19.93 5.75 4.85
C CYS A 269 -19.48 5.48 6.29
N GLY A 270 -18.79 4.36 6.53
CA GLY A 270 -18.19 4.05 7.82
C GLY A 270 -17.19 5.12 8.29
N ALA A 271 -16.33 5.61 7.41
CA ALA A 271 -15.37 6.67 7.71
C ALA A 271 -16.04 7.99 8.11
N VAL A 272 -17.14 8.35 7.44
CA VAL A 272 -17.91 9.56 7.77
C VAL A 272 -18.60 9.42 9.12
N VAL A 273 -19.22 8.26 9.39
CA VAL A 273 -19.88 7.98 10.68
C VAL A 273 -18.85 8.01 11.81
N MET A 274 -17.75 7.28 11.67
CA MET A 274 -16.70 7.23 12.69
C MET A 274 -16.06 8.59 12.94
N ARG A 275 -15.89 9.40 11.91
CA ARG A 275 -15.41 10.78 12.06
C ARG A 275 -16.38 11.64 12.85
N ARG A 276 -17.68 11.58 12.55
CA ARG A 276 -18.72 12.32 13.30
C ARG A 276 -18.79 11.88 14.77
N ILE A 277 -18.62 10.58 15.04
CA ILE A 277 -18.50 10.07 16.41
C ILE A 277 -17.24 10.63 17.07
N GLY A 278 -16.11 10.61 16.37
CA GLY A 278 -14.82 11.09 16.86
C GLY A 278 -14.76 12.61 17.08
N GLU A 279 -15.61 13.39 16.42
CA GLU A 279 -15.81 14.83 16.72
C GLU A 279 -16.46 15.03 18.10
N ARG A 280 -17.26 14.07 18.57
CA ARG A 280 -17.86 14.08 19.93
C ARG A 280 -16.99 13.36 20.95
N ILE A 281 -16.29 12.30 20.53
CA ILE A 281 -15.42 11.47 21.38
C ILE A 281 -14.02 11.43 20.75
N PRO A 282 -13.14 12.40 21.08
CA PRO A 282 -11.81 12.54 20.46
C PRO A 282 -10.96 11.27 20.49
N LEU A 283 -11.14 10.42 21.51
CA LEU A 283 -10.46 9.13 21.64
C LEU A 283 -10.72 8.21 20.43
N VAL A 284 -11.92 8.24 19.84
CA VAL A 284 -12.24 7.40 18.68
C VAL A 284 -11.40 7.81 17.46
N ASN A 285 -11.21 9.11 17.23
CA ASN A 285 -10.36 9.60 16.14
C ASN A 285 -8.86 9.29 16.39
N GLU A 286 -8.41 9.37 17.64
CA GLU A 286 -7.03 9.03 17.99
C GLU A 286 -6.75 7.53 17.79
N LEU A 287 -7.66 6.67 18.24
CA LEU A 287 -7.51 5.21 18.14
C LEU A 287 -7.66 4.70 16.70
N THR A 288 -8.64 5.22 15.94
CA THR A 288 -8.96 4.68 14.60
C THR A 288 -8.11 5.27 13.49
N ILE A 289 -7.75 6.55 13.58
CA ILE A 289 -7.08 7.29 12.49
C ILE A 289 -5.91 8.17 12.95
N GLY A 290 -5.50 8.08 14.22
CA GLY A 290 -4.33 8.78 14.74
C GLY A 290 -4.48 10.30 14.81
N MET A 291 -5.71 10.83 14.68
CA MET A 291 -5.97 12.26 14.71
C MET A 291 -6.28 12.71 16.14
N LYS A 292 -5.43 13.58 16.71
CA LYS A 292 -5.73 14.28 17.97
C LYS A 292 -6.64 15.47 17.72
N ALA A 293 -7.53 15.76 18.65
CA ALA A 293 -8.24 17.03 18.67
C ALA A 293 -7.21 18.18 18.65
N LYS A 294 -7.46 19.19 17.81
CA LYS A 294 -6.73 20.47 17.92
C LYS A 294 -7.01 21.00 19.32
N LYS A 295 -5.98 21.01 20.18
CA LYS A 295 -6.00 21.78 21.42
C LYS A 295 -5.99 23.26 21.08
#